data_AF-A0A538S7B3-F1
#
_entry.id   AF-A0A538S7B3-F1
#
_cell.length_a   1.000
_cell.length_b   1.000
_cell.length_c   1.000
_cell.angle_alpha   90.00
_cell.angle_beta   90.00
_cell.angle_gamma   90.00
#
_symmetry.space_group_name_H-M   'P 1'
#
loop_
_entity.id
_entity.type
_entity.pdbx_description
1 polymer ?
#
loop_
_entity_poly.entity_id
_entity_poly.type
_entity_poly.pdbx_seq_one_letter_code
_entity_poly.pdbx_strand_id
1 'polypeptide(L)' 'MNDQRDFQVGDKVHHPEFGDGLVLEARGSGDKASILVSFDDKTKRKLAVKFAKLTLLTPAQTREAPRG' A
#
# COMPACT_ATOMS: atom_id res chain seq x y z
N MET A 1 -17.43 7.73 -6.89
CA MET A 1 -16.07 7.87 -7.42
C MET A 1 -15.23 6.76 -6.82
N ASN A 2 -14.45 6.03 -7.61
CA ASN A 2 -13.69 4.87 -7.14
C ASN A 2 -12.37 5.37 -6.57
N ASP A 3 -12.24 5.49 -5.25
CA ASP A 3 -11.00 5.80 -4.54
C ASP A 3 -10.03 4.61 -4.61
N GLN A 4 -9.66 4.20 -5.82
CA GLN A 4 -8.54 3.29 -6.02
C GLN A 4 -7.27 4.10 -5.88
N ARG A 5 -6.91 4.44 -4.63
CA ARG A 5 -5.64 5.09 -4.34
C ARG A 5 -4.52 4.12 -4.69
N ASP A 6 -3.63 4.54 -5.58
CA ASP A 6 -2.40 3.82 -5.85
C ASP A 6 -1.55 3.83 -4.57
N PHE A 7 -1.25 2.65 -4.04
CA PHE A 7 -0.32 2.49 -2.93
C PHE A 7 1.09 2.92 -3.38
N GLN A 8 1.76 3.70 -2.55
CA GLN A 8 3.11 4.20 -2.80
C GLN A 8 4.13 3.52 -1.89
N VAL A 9 5.38 3.53 -2.33
CA VAL A 9 6.50 3.05 -1.50
C VAL A 9 6.59 3.88 -0.23
N GLY A 10 6.64 3.20 0.92
CA GLY A 10 6.61 3.81 2.25
C GLY A 10 5.23 3.87 2.89
N ASP A 11 4.15 3.54 2.16
CA ASP A 11 2.82 3.42 2.77
C ASP A 11 2.74 2.22 3.70
N LYS A 12 2.05 2.39 4.83
CA LYS A 12 1.67 1.28 5.71
C LYS A 12 0.30 0.77 5.31
N VAL A 13 0.21 -0.53 5.05
CA VAL A 13 -1.01 -1.23 4.68
C VAL A 13 -1.32 -2.32 5.70
N HIS A 14 -2.61 -2.64 5.84
CA HIS A 14 -3.09 -3.75 6.64
C HIS A 14 -3.81 -4.75 5.75
N HIS A 15 -3.43 -6.01 5.88
CA HIS A 15 -4.09 -7.14 5.24
C HIS A 15 -4.85 -7.95 6.29
N PRO A 16 -6.14 -8.27 6.09
CA PRO A 16 -6.93 -8.98 7.10
C PRO A 16 -6.41 -10.40 7.42
N GLU A 17 -5.73 -11.05 6.48
CA GLU A 17 -5.16 -12.40 6.66
C GLU A 17 -3.69 -12.39 7.12
N PHE A 18 -2.94 -11.32 6.83
CA PHE A 18 -1.48 -11.27 7.06
C PHE A 18 -1.06 -10.21 8.09
N GLY A 19 -1.98 -9.33 8.49
CA GLY A 19 -1.70 -8.21 9.38
C GLY A 19 -1.05 -7.03 8.66
N ASP A 20 -0.26 -6.28 9.43
CA ASP A 20 0.35 -5.03 9.00
C ASP A 20 1.59 -5.25 8.14
N GLY A 21 1.78 -4.39 7.15
CA GLY A 21 2.92 -4.43 6.26
C GLY A 21 3.29 -3.07 5.70
N LEU A 22 4.54 -2.95 5.27
CA LEU A 22 5.11 -1.75 4.67
C LEU A 22 5.30 -1.96 3.17
N VAL A 23 4.81 -1.04 2.35
CA VAL A 23 5.02 -1.07 0.91
C VAL A 23 6.48 -0.73 0.62
N LEU A 24 7.23 -1.71 0.13
CA LEU A 24 8.62 -1.55 -0.30
C LEU A 24 8.73 -1.16 -1.77
N GLU A 25 7.80 -1.64 -2.61
CA GLU A 25 7.80 -1.35 -4.03
C GLU A 25 6.36 -1.29 -4.54
N ALA A 26 6.06 -0.38 -5.46
CA ALA A 26 4.77 -0.33 -6.14
C ALA A 26 5.04 -0.30 -7.64
N ARG A 27 4.55 -1.30 -8.38
CA ARG A 27 4.71 -1.40 -9.85
C ARG A 27 3.39 -1.64 -10.55
N GLY A 28 3.21 -0.91 -11.64
CA GLY A 28 2.00 -0.94 -12.45
C GLY A 28 0.96 0.05 -11.92
N SER A 29 -0.07 0.27 -12.73
CA SER A 29 -1.15 1.21 -12.44
C SER A 29 -2.48 0.56 -12.79
N GLY A 30 -3.52 0.93 -12.06
CA GLY A 30 -4.87 0.43 -12.30
C GLY A 30 -4.99 -1.09 -12.09
N ASP A 31 -5.38 -1.79 -13.16
CA ASP A 31 -5.71 -3.22 -13.14
C ASP A 31 -4.52 -4.17 -12.94
N LYS A 32 -3.31 -3.73 -13.35
CA LYS A 32 -2.07 -4.51 -13.23
C LYS A 32 -1.18 -4.02 -12.09
N ALA A 33 -1.71 -3.20 -11.19
CA ALA A 33 -0.97 -2.68 -10.04
C ALA A 33 -0.63 -3.81 -9.07
N SER A 34 0.65 -3.94 -8.76
CA SER A 34 1.19 -4.93 -7.84
C SER A 34 2.23 -4.28 -6.95
N ILE A 35 2.11 -4.53 -5.65
CA ILE A 35 2.97 -3.92 -4.64
C ILE A 35 3.74 -5.00 -3.90
N LEU A 36 5.00 -4.75 -3.59
CA LEU A 36 5.81 -5.59 -2.72
C LEU A 36 5.65 -5.06 -1.31
N VAL A 37 4.99 -5.84 -0.44
CA VAL A 37 4.78 -5.49 0.96
C VAL A 37 5.70 -6.35 1.81
N SER A 38 6.43 -5.70 2.73
CA SER A 38 7.13 -6.38 3.82
C SER A 38 6.20 -6.50 4.99
N PHE A 39 5.81 -7.72 5.32
CA PHE A 39 5.03 -8.01 6.52
C PHE A 39 5.95 -8.07 7.74
N ASP A 40 5.37 -7.85 8.92
CA ASP A 40 6.09 -7.97 10.20
C ASP A 40 6.66 -9.38 10.43
N ASP A 41 6.07 -10.38 9.77
CA ASP A 41 6.50 -11.78 9.71
C ASP A 41 7.87 -11.99 9.00
N LYS A 42 8.63 -10.93 8.74
CA LYS A 42 9.90 -10.90 7.98
C LYS A 42 9.80 -11.45 6.55
N THR A 43 8.59 -11.63 6.04
CA THR A 43 8.33 -12.07 4.67
C THR A 43 7.97 -10.90 3.76
N LYS A 44 8.46 -10.93 2.53
CA LYS A 44 8.15 -9.95 1.49
C LYS A 44 7.24 -10.63 0.48
N ARG A 45 6.03 -10.12 0.29
CA ARG A 45 5.07 -10.73 -0.65
C ARG A 45 4.57 -9.70 -1.63
N LYS A 46 4.50 -10.12 -2.90
CA LYS A 46 3.98 -9.31 -3.97
C LYS A 46 2.46 -9.51 -4.04
N LEU A 47 1.72 -8.45 -3.75
CA LEU A 47 0.28 -8.45 -3.68
C LEU A 47 -0.29 -7.57 -4.78
N ALA A 48 -1.24 -8.11 -5.54
CA ALA A 48 -1.94 -7.35 -6.56
C ALA A 48 -2.98 -6.45 -5.87
N VAL A 49 -2.85 -5.14 -6.05
CA VAL A 49 -3.67 -4.10 -5.37
C VAL A 49 -5.17 -4.37 -5.56
N LYS A 50 -5.55 -4.80 -6.77
CA LYS A 50 -6.94 -5.09 -7.13
C LYS A 50 -7.55 -6.30 -6.39
N PHE A 51 -6.71 -7.25 -5.94
CA PHE A 51 -7.15 -8.50 -5.31
C PHE A 51 -6.89 -8.54 -3.81
N ALA A 52 -5.87 -7.83 -3.34
CA ALA A 52 -5.36 -7.96 -1.98
C ALA A 52 -6.21 -7.26 -0.90
N LYS A 53 -7.28 -6.53 -1.29
CA LYS A 53 -8.20 -5.82 -0.37
C LYS A 53 -7.48 -5.12 0.78
N LEU A 54 -6.36 -4.47 0.46
CA LEU A 54 -5.48 -3.85 1.44
C LEU A 54 -6.12 -2.58 1.98
N THR A 55 -6.02 -2.38 3.30
CA THR A 55 -6.45 -1.15 3.95
C THR A 55 -5.22 -0.26 4.17
N LEU A 56 -5.24 0.96 3.66
CA LEU A 56 -4.18 1.93 3.93
C LEU A 56 -4.32 2.42 5.38
N LEU A 57 -3.30 2.16 6.22
CA LEU A 57 -3.29 2.60 7.62
C LEU A 57 -2.71 4.00 7.76
N THR A 58 -1.58 4.25 7.09
CA THR A 58 -0.92 5.55 7.12
C THR A 58 -0.48 5.90 5.71
N PRO A 59 -1.08 6.94 5.10
CA PRO A 59 -0.56 7.50 3.87
C PRO A 59 0.78 8.19 4.16
N ALA A 60 1.82 7.83 3.42
CA ALA A 60 3.12 8.53 3.43
C ALA A 60 2.99 10.00 2.98
N GLN A 61 1.86 10.39 2.37
CA GLN A 61 1.61 11.73 1.83
C GLN A 61 1.12 12.79 2.84
N THR A 62 1.21 12.57 4.15
CA THR A 62 1.10 13.72 5.10
C THR A 62 2.45 14.40 5.25
N ARG A 63 3.03 14.88 4.14
CA ARG A 63 3.97 16.00 4.17
C ARG A 63 3.15 17.25 3.86
N GLU A 64 2.57 17.79 4.92
CA GLU A 64 2.43 19.22 5.17
C GLU A 64 2.27 20.10 3.91
N ALA A 65 1.02 20.41 3.56
CA ALA A 65 0.75 21.72 3.00
C ALA A 65 0.59 22.69 4.19
N PRO A 66 1.59 23.49 4.57
CA PRO A 66 1.27 24.74 5.26
C PRO A 66 0.43 25.53 4.27
N ARG A 67 -0.85 25.70 4.60
CA ARG A 67 -1.68 26.71 3.93
C ARG A 67 -0.99 28.04 4.22
N GLY A 68 -0.33 28.61 3.21
CA GLY A 68 0.26 29.94 3.22
C GLY A 68 -0.38 30.76 2.13
#